data_AF-A0A2H5Y3T6-F1
#
_entry.id   AF-A0A2H5Y3T6-F1
#
_cell.length_a   1.000
_cell.length_b   1.000
_cell.length_c   1.000
_cell.angle_alpha   90.00
_cell.angle_beta   90.00
_cell.angle_gamma   90.00
#
_symmetry.space_group_name_H-M   'P 1'
#
loop_
_entity.id
_entity.type
_entity.pdbx_description
1 polymer ?
#
loop_
_entity_poly.entity_id
_entity_poly.type
_entity_poly.pdbx_seq_one_letter_code
_entity_poly.pdbx_strand_id
1 'polypeptide(L)'
;MVDSIAGRLIRDWEPLWAPYEEEVYGWILARLRPGERVLDIGAGDLRMSLRMAEWGCQVVAVERQWALLATSLRAFGISPEALQWERPLQVSGGLTIVWADARTWPFPPVETAVLLMRHCASFPLYIRKLRAAGCRRLFTNARWRMGVEEVDLGPALSFERVPPGWYACRCGAVGFREGPPEQIDAAALERIWEVEECPACGFTGPKVPLAG
;
A
#
# COMPACT_ATOMS: atom_id res chain seq x y z
N MET A 1 26.05 10.99 9.37
CA MET A 1 24.86 11.51 8.67
C MET A 1 25.16 11.46 7.18
N VAL A 2 24.96 10.31 6.54
CA VAL A 2 25.26 10.14 5.11
C VAL A 2 23.93 9.94 4.40
N ASP A 3 23.36 11.02 3.90
CA ASP A 3 22.26 10.97 2.93
C ASP A 3 22.80 10.32 1.65
N SER A 4 22.59 9.02 1.47
CA SER A 4 22.96 8.36 0.23
C SER A 4 22.14 8.93 -0.93
N ILE A 5 22.75 9.03 -2.10
CA ILE A 5 22.11 9.47 -3.35
C ILE A 5 20.83 8.64 -3.62
N ALA A 6 20.84 7.35 -3.30
CA ALA A 6 19.67 6.48 -3.39
C ALA A 6 18.53 6.89 -2.44
N GLY A 7 18.84 7.35 -1.23
CA GLY A 7 17.85 7.85 -0.27
C GLY A 7 17.23 9.19 -0.67
N ARG A 8 17.94 10.04 -1.44
CA ARG A 8 17.37 11.26 -2.05
C ARG A 8 16.48 10.92 -3.23
N LEU A 9 16.96 10.09 -4.16
CA LEU A 9 16.20 9.66 -5.33
C LEU A 9 14.86 9.01 -4.95
N ILE A 10 14.81 8.12 -3.93
CA ILE A 10 13.55 7.49 -3.49
C ILE A 10 12.53 8.54 -2.98
N ARG A 11 12.97 9.60 -2.29
CA ARG A 11 12.08 10.68 -1.83
C ARG A 11 11.53 11.52 -2.98
N ASP A 12 12.28 11.62 -4.07
CA ASP A 12 11.86 12.37 -5.26
C ASP A 12 10.77 11.62 -6.07
N TRP A 13 10.69 10.29 -5.94
CA TRP A 13 9.65 9.48 -6.60
C TRP A 13 8.33 9.36 -5.83
N GLU A 14 8.35 9.46 -4.49
CA GLU A 14 7.13 9.34 -3.67
C GLU A 14 6.01 10.36 -4.02
N PRO A 15 6.29 11.63 -4.43
CA PRO A 15 5.25 12.56 -4.85
C PRO A 15 4.85 12.43 -6.33
N LEU A 16 5.52 11.57 -7.12
CA LEU A 16 5.20 11.39 -8.53
C LEU A 16 4.04 10.41 -8.67
N TRP A 17 3.07 10.77 -9.51
CA TRP A 17 1.91 9.95 -9.81
C TRP A 17 1.94 9.48 -11.26
N ALA A 18 1.63 8.20 -11.45
CA ALA A 18 1.35 7.60 -12.73
C ALA A 18 0.28 6.51 -12.55
N PRO A 19 -0.60 6.31 -13.54
CA PRO A 19 -1.54 5.21 -13.49
C PRO A 19 -0.84 3.86 -13.60
N TYR A 20 -1.42 2.86 -12.96
CA TYR A 20 -1.05 1.46 -13.14
C TYR A 20 -1.73 0.83 -14.35
N GLU A 21 -1.17 -0.31 -14.75
CA GLU A 21 -1.66 -1.15 -15.84
C GLU A 21 -3.03 -1.76 -15.51
N GLU A 22 -3.82 -2.11 -16.53
CA GLU A 22 -5.19 -2.60 -16.33
C GLU A 22 -5.23 -3.94 -15.59
N GLU A 23 -4.21 -4.76 -15.78
CA GLU A 23 -4.02 -6.05 -15.12
C GLU A 23 -3.95 -5.88 -13.60
N VAL A 24 -3.32 -4.79 -13.13
CA VAL A 24 -3.22 -4.46 -11.69
C VAL A 24 -4.60 -4.20 -11.11
N TYR A 25 -5.41 -3.36 -11.76
CA TYR A 25 -6.75 -3.06 -11.28
C TYR A 25 -7.66 -4.28 -11.32
N GLY A 26 -7.64 -5.03 -12.43
CA GLY A 26 -8.42 -6.25 -12.59
C GLY A 26 -8.09 -7.30 -11.52
N TRP A 27 -6.81 -7.46 -11.19
CA TRP A 27 -6.35 -8.40 -10.16
C TRP A 27 -6.92 -8.08 -8.77
N ILE A 28 -6.99 -6.79 -8.41
CA ILE A 28 -7.55 -6.35 -7.12
C ILE A 28 -9.07 -6.50 -7.12
N LEU A 29 -9.76 -6.02 -8.16
CA LEU A 29 -11.23 -6.10 -8.26
C LEU A 29 -11.74 -7.53 -8.16
N ALA A 30 -11.04 -8.48 -8.81
CA ALA A 30 -11.38 -9.91 -8.73
C ALA A 30 -11.31 -10.52 -7.31
N ARG A 31 -10.67 -9.82 -6.35
CA ARG A 31 -10.49 -10.28 -4.96
C ARG A 31 -11.29 -9.45 -3.94
N LEU A 32 -11.92 -8.39 -4.38
CA LEU A 32 -12.81 -7.56 -3.58
C LEU A 32 -14.23 -8.12 -3.60
N ARG A 33 -14.94 -7.96 -2.49
CA ARG A 33 -16.35 -8.32 -2.37
C ARG A 33 -17.24 -7.08 -2.42
N PRO A 34 -18.36 -7.09 -3.15
CA PRO A 34 -19.36 -6.04 -3.03
C PRO A 34 -19.77 -5.84 -1.56
N GLY A 35 -19.94 -4.59 -1.14
CA GLY A 35 -20.23 -4.19 0.24
C GLY A 35 -19.01 -4.11 1.18
N GLU A 36 -17.83 -4.57 0.76
CA GLU A 36 -16.59 -4.45 1.54
C GLU A 36 -16.21 -2.98 1.73
N ARG A 37 -15.77 -2.58 2.94
CA ARG A 37 -15.26 -1.23 3.20
C ARG A 37 -13.78 -1.20 2.89
N VAL A 38 -13.41 -0.33 1.97
CA VAL A 38 -12.05 -0.26 1.41
C VAL A 38 -11.46 1.12 1.64
N LEU A 39 -10.24 1.17 2.17
CA LEU A 39 -9.43 2.39 2.23
C LEU A 39 -8.42 2.41 1.07
N ASP A 40 -8.50 3.40 0.19
CA ASP A 40 -7.54 3.64 -0.88
C ASP A 40 -6.55 4.74 -0.48
N ILE A 41 -5.29 4.35 -0.23
CA ILE A 41 -4.24 5.23 0.30
C ILE A 41 -3.35 5.74 -0.84
N GLY A 42 -3.26 7.06 -1.00
CA GLY A 42 -2.58 7.65 -2.15
C GLY A 42 -3.40 7.43 -3.41
N ALA A 43 -4.69 7.75 -3.32
CA ALA A 43 -5.71 7.42 -4.33
C ALA A 43 -5.47 8.09 -5.69
N GLY A 44 -4.55 9.06 -5.77
CA GLY A 44 -4.16 9.69 -7.02
C GLY A 44 -5.32 10.40 -7.73
N ASP A 45 -5.57 10.03 -8.98
CA ASP A 45 -6.70 10.51 -9.79
C ASP A 45 -8.03 9.81 -9.47
N LEU A 46 -8.13 9.05 -8.37
CA LEU A 46 -9.33 8.31 -7.94
C LEU A 46 -9.73 7.14 -8.84
N ARG A 47 -8.96 6.81 -9.87
CA ARG A 47 -9.35 5.78 -10.86
C ARG A 47 -9.62 4.41 -10.23
N MET A 48 -8.75 3.96 -9.33
CA MET A 48 -8.97 2.69 -8.63
C MET A 48 -10.16 2.81 -7.67
N SER A 49 -10.26 3.92 -6.95
CA SER A 49 -11.34 4.18 -6.00
C SER A 49 -12.73 4.13 -6.65
N LEU A 50 -12.88 4.73 -7.83
CA LEU A 50 -14.11 4.70 -8.62
C LEU A 50 -14.49 3.29 -9.02
N ARG A 51 -13.54 2.52 -9.56
CA ARG A 51 -13.79 1.15 -10.00
C ARG A 51 -14.22 0.25 -8.83
N MET A 52 -13.63 0.44 -7.65
CA MET A 52 -14.04 -0.27 -6.44
C MET A 52 -15.46 0.12 -6.01
N ALA A 53 -15.82 1.40 -6.10
CA ALA A 53 -17.18 1.89 -5.85
C ALA A 53 -18.19 1.34 -6.86
N GLU A 54 -17.87 1.36 -8.15
CA GLU A 54 -18.67 0.77 -9.23
C GLU A 54 -18.82 -0.75 -9.08
N TRP A 55 -17.78 -1.43 -8.57
CA TRP A 55 -17.83 -2.84 -8.18
C TRP A 55 -18.76 -3.11 -6.99
N GLY A 56 -19.18 -2.07 -6.26
CA GLY A 56 -20.11 -2.12 -5.14
C GLY A 56 -19.45 -2.04 -3.76
N CYS A 57 -18.17 -1.66 -3.66
CA CYS A 57 -17.50 -1.44 -2.38
C CYS A 57 -17.92 -0.10 -1.74
N GLN A 58 -17.73 0.01 -0.42
CA GLN A 58 -17.79 1.29 0.29
C GLN A 58 -16.36 1.84 0.41
N VAL A 59 -16.00 2.82 -0.41
CA VAL A 59 -14.61 3.24 -0.61
C VAL A 59 -14.35 4.57 0.09
N VAL A 60 -13.29 4.63 0.88
CA VAL A 60 -12.71 5.89 1.37
C VAL A 60 -11.39 6.11 0.65
N ALA A 61 -11.31 7.15 -0.17
CA ALA A 61 -10.11 7.51 -0.93
C ALA A 61 -9.38 8.68 -0.26
N VAL A 62 -8.10 8.50 0.08
CA VAL A 62 -7.27 9.53 0.71
C VAL A 62 -6.15 9.91 -0.23
N GLU A 63 -6.10 11.20 -0.59
CA GLU A 63 -5.05 11.78 -1.43
C GLU A 63 -4.67 13.16 -0.90
N ARG A 64 -3.36 13.47 -0.93
CA ARG A 64 -2.81 14.75 -0.46
C ARG A 64 -2.66 15.78 -1.58
N GLN A 65 -2.49 15.32 -2.82
CA GLN A 65 -2.26 16.14 -4.00
C GLN A 65 -3.58 16.69 -4.51
N TRP A 66 -3.89 17.92 -4.08
CA TRP A 66 -5.10 18.63 -4.50
C TRP A 66 -5.28 18.66 -6.02
N ALA A 67 -4.21 18.82 -6.80
CA ALA A 67 -4.29 18.92 -8.26
C ALA A 67 -4.84 17.65 -8.93
N LEU A 68 -4.51 16.46 -8.41
CA LEU A 68 -5.05 15.19 -8.92
C LEU A 68 -6.55 15.10 -8.61
N LEU A 69 -6.91 15.33 -7.35
CA LEU A 69 -8.31 15.32 -6.91
C LEU A 69 -9.17 16.34 -7.67
N ALA A 70 -8.67 17.57 -7.84
CA ALA A 70 -9.38 18.63 -8.54
C ALA A 70 -9.66 18.28 -10.02
N THR A 71 -8.73 17.58 -10.66
CA THR A 71 -8.89 17.13 -12.05
C THR A 71 -10.00 16.08 -12.14
N SER A 72 -9.99 15.08 -11.27
CA SER A 72 -11.00 14.02 -11.26
C SER A 72 -12.38 14.51 -10.86
N LEU A 73 -12.48 15.39 -9.86
CA LEU A 73 -13.76 15.99 -9.45
C LEU A 73 -14.40 16.79 -10.59
N ARG A 74 -13.62 17.59 -11.33
CA ARG A 74 -14.13 18.31 -12.51
C ARG A 74 -14.66 17.33 -13.57
N ALA A 75 -13.99 16.20 -13.78
CA ALA A 75 -14.47 15.16 -14.69
C ALA A 75 -15.80 14.53 -14.25
N PHE A 76 -16.11 14.55 -12.94
CA PHE A 76 -17.40 14.12 -12.39
C PHE A 76 -18.46 15.23 -12.33
N GLY A 77 -18.16 16.43 -12.82
CA GLY A 77 -19.06 17.58 -12.69
C GLY A 77 -19.18 18.09 -11.25
N ILE A 78 -18.22 17.79 -10.39
CA ILE A 78 -18.16 18.24 -8.99
C ILE A 78 -17.17 19.41 -8.90
N SER A 79 -17.59 20.50 -8.26
CA SER A 79 -16.71 21.64 -7.97
C SER A 79 -15.59 21.22 -7.01
N PRO A 80 -14.30 21.36 -7.36
CA PRO A 80 -13.20 21.03 -6.45
C PRO A 80 -13.23 21.80 -5.12
N GLU A 81 -13.88 22.95 -5.09
CA GLU A 81 -14.09 23.79 -3.90
C GLU A 81 -14.98 23.11 -2.84
N ALA A 82 -15.69 22.03 -3.22
CA ALA A 82 -16.42 21.19 -2.27
C ALA A 82 -15.47 20.38 -1.36
N LEU A 83 -14.22 20.14 -1.76
CA LEU A 83 -13.22 19.51 -0.90
C LEU A 83 -12.70 20.49 0.14
N GLN A 84 -12.65 20.04 1.38
CA GLN A 84 -12.01 20.75 2.48
C GLN A 84 -10.97 19.81 3.11
N TRP A 85 -9.82 20.37 3.50
CA TRP A 85 -8.73 19.60 4.09
C TRP A 85 -9.23 18.76 5.27
N GLU A 86 -8.93 17.46 5.25
CA GLU A 86 -9.30 16.44 6.24
C GLU A 86 -10.81 16.21 6.44
N ARG A 87 -11.68 16.90 5.69
CA ARG A 87 -13.12 16.72 5.75
C ARG A 87 -13.58 15.75 4.66
N PRO A 88 -14.25 14.64 5.02
CA PRO A 88 -14.79 13.70 4.03
C PRO A 88 -15.87 14.35 3.15
N LEU A 89 -15.73 14.20 1.84
CA LEU A 89 -16.74 14.52 0.85
C LEU A 89 -17.37 13.23 0.35
N GLN A 90 -18.64 12.99 0.71
CA GLN A 90 -19.39 11.88 0.16
C GLN A 90 -19.76 12.18 -1.29
N VAL A 91 -19.40 11.28 -2.19
CA VAL A 91 -19.86 11.28 -3.58
C VAL A 91 -20.78 10.08 -3.81
N SER A 92 -21.38 9.98 -4.99
CA SER A 92 -22.30 8.89 -5.33
C SER A 92 -21.57 7.54 -5.43
N GLY A 93 -22.34 6.45 -5.39
CA GLY A 93 -21.80 5.10 -5.65
C GLY A 93 -20.98 4.48 -4.52
N GLY A 94 -21.08 4.99 -3.28
CA GLY A 94 -20.34 4.43 -2.14
C GLY A 94 -18.91 4.95 -2.01
N LEU A 95 -18.52 5.98 -2.77
CA LEU A 95 -17.21 6.62 -2.66
C LEU A 95 -17.26 7.84 -1.72
N THR A 96 -16.28 7.92 -0.83
CA THR A 96 -15.97 9.06 0.02
C THR A 96 -14.57 9.54 -0.32
N ILE A 97 -14.41 10.82 -0.65
CA ILE A 97 -13.11 11.41 -1.00
C ILE A 97 -12.63 12.25 0.19
N VAL A 98 -11.36 12.08 0.56
CA VAL A 98 -10.70 12.83 1.63
C VAL A 98 -9.43 13.47 1.09
N TRP A 99 -9.41 14.80 1.06
CA TRP A 99 -8.19 15.55 0.77
C TRP A 99 -7.38 15.69 2.07
N ALA A 100 -6.37 14.84 2.25
CA ALA A 100 -5.59 14.81 3.48
C ALA A 100 -4.22 14.14 3.30
N ASP A 101 -3.33 14.34 4.26
CA ASP A 101 -2.13 13.53 4.39
C ASP A 101 -2.46 12.21 5.10
N ALA A 102 -2.42 11.10 4.37
CA ALA A 102 -2.69 9.77 4.90
C ALA A 102 -1.74 9.35 6.04
N ARG A 103 -0.60 10.04 6.23
CA ARG A 103 0.30 9.78 7.36
C ARG A 103 -0.31 10.25 8.67
N THR A 104 -1.00 11.39 8.68
CA THR A 104 -1.58 12.00 9.89
C THR A 104 -3.09 11.78 10.03
N TRP A 105 -3.83 11.67 8.92
CA TRP A 105 -5.28 11.54 8.94
C TRP A 105 -5.74 10.20 9.58
N PRO A 106 -6.71 10.19 10.50
CA PRO A 106 -7.13 8.96 11.20
C PRO A 106 -7.85 7.99 10.26
N PHE A 107 -7.37 6.73 10.19
CA PHE A 107 -7.99 5.73 9.33
C PHE A 107 -9.31 5.22 9.92
N PRO A 108 -10.41 5.18 9.13
CA PRO A 108 -11.67 4.64 9.58
C PRO A 108 -11.59 3.11 9.69
N PRO A 109 -12.51 2.45 10.42
CA PRO A 109 -12.62 1.00 10.41
C PRO A 109 -12.94 0.48 8.99
N VAL A 110 -12.06 -0.36 8.47
CA VAL A 110 -12.17 -0.97 7.13
C VAL A 110 -11.74 -2.43 7.19
N GLU A 111 -12.29 -3.28 6.32
CA GLU A 111 -11.85 -4.67 6.19
C GLU A 111 -10.55 -4.78 5.36
N THR A 112 -10.46 -3.95 4.32
CA THR A 112 -9.43 -4.02 3.28
C THR A 112 -8.86 -2.65 2.97
N ALA A 113 -7.59 -2.61 2.60
CA ALA A 113 -6.93 -1.41 2.10
C ALA A 113 -6.20 -1.67 0.79
N VAL A 114 -6.03 -0.60 0.01
CA VAL A 114 -5.25 -0.54 -1.21
C VAL A 114 -4.15 0.50 -1.02
N LEU A 115 -2.91 0.14 -1.31
CA LEU A 115 -1.73 1.02 -1.29
C LEU A 115 -0.89 0.74 -2.53
N LEU A 116 -1.24 1.38 -3.64
CA LEU A 116 -0.48 1.31 -4.89
C LEU A 116 0.50 2.47 -4.96
N MET A 117 1.52 2.40 -4.11
CA MET A 117 2.61 3.37 -4.02
C MET A 117 3.95 2.64 -4.05
N ARG A 118 4.42 2.32 -5.26
CA ARG A 118 5.62 1.48 -5.52
C ARG A 118 6.88 1.92 -4.75
N HIS A 119 6.99 3.21 -4.46
CA HIS A 119 8.12 3.82 -3.75
C HIS A 119 7.75 4.36 -2.37
N CYS A 120 6.74 3.77 -1.71
CA CYS A 120 6.27 4.21 -0.40
C CYS A 120 7.36 4.10 0.68
N ALA A 121 7.82 5.25 1.19
CA ALA A 121 8.75 5.29 2.32
C ALA A 121 8.02 5.08 3.66
N SER A 122 6.71 5.33 3.69
CA SER A 122 5.86 5.28 4.87
C SER A 122 5.16 3.94 5.09
N PHE A 123 5.55 2.87 4.38
CA PHE A 123 4.89 1.56 4.46
C PHE A 123 4.71 1.02 5.90
N PRO A 124 5.75 1.00 6.78
CA PRO A 124 5.56 0.55 8.17
C PRO A 124 4.53 1.36 8.94
N LEU A 125 4.42 2.66 8.66
CA LEU A 125 3.43 3.52 9.31
C LEU A 125 2.02 3.11 8.89
N TYR A 126 1.79 2.89 7.59
CA TYR A 126 0.49 2.47 7.08
C TYR A 126 0.09 1.10 7.62
N ILE A 127 1.00 0.13 7.70
CA ILE A 127 0.72 -1.17 8.34
C ILE A 127 0.23 -1.01 9.77
N ARG A 128 0.90 -0.17 10.59
CA ARG A 128 0.45 0.07 11.98
C ARG A 128 -0.93 0.71 12.03
N LYS A 129 -1.18 1.73 11.22
CA LYS A 129 -2.47 2.42 11.18
C LYS A 129 -3.60 1.50 10.73
N LEU A 130 -3.37 0.70 9.70
CA LEU A 130 -4.34 -0.27 9.18
C LEU A 130 -4.71 -1.32 10.23
N ARG A 131 -3.71 -1.90 10.91
CA ARG A 131 -3.96 -2.88 12.00
C ARG A 131 -4.72 -2.25 13.16
N ALA A 132 -4.38 -1.02 13.54
CA ALA A 132 -5.08 -0.28 14.58
C ALA A 132 -6.55 0.02 14.19
N ALA A 133 -6.83 0.22 12.91
CA ALA A 133 -8.17 0.38 12.36
C ALA A 133 -8.94 -0.94 12.18
N GLY A 134 -8.34 -2.10 12.53
CA GLY A 134 -8.95 -3.41 12.39
C GLY A 134 -8.88 -4.01 10.97
N CYS A 135 -8.13 -3.38 10.05
CA CYS A 135 -7.94 -3.87 8.70
C CYS A 135 -7.18 -5.21 8.68
N ARG A 136 -7.64 -6.15 7.85
CA ARG A 136 -7.08 -7.50 7.74
C ARG A 136 -6.39 -7.78 6.42
N ARG A 137 -6.71 -7.04 5.36
CA ARG A 137 -6.16 -7.29 4.02
C ARG A 137 -5.58 -6.01 3.45
N LEU A 138 -4.40 -6.10 2.86
CA LEU A 138 -3.79 -5.00 2.14
C LEU A 138 -3.39 -5.47 0.73
N PHE A 139 -3.91 -4.82 -0.29
CA PHE A 139 -3.40 -4.93 -1.65
C PHE A 139 -2.34 -3.87 -1.88
N THR A 140 -1.14 -4.27 -2.27
CA THR A 140 -0.02 -3.32 -2.40
C THR A 140 1.01 -3.78 -3.42
N ASN A 141 1.79 -2.83 -3.92
CA ASN A 141 3.01 -3.06 -4.70
C ASN A 141 4.26 -2.46 -4.03
N ALA A 142 4.13 -2.01 -2.77
CA ALA A 142 5.16 -1.21 -2.12
C ALA A 142 6.39 -2.03 -1.67
N ARG A 143 6.23 -3.33 -1.36
CA ARG A 143 7.35 -4.16 -0.89
C ARG A 143 8.24 -4.63 -2.04
N TRP A 144 7.63 -5.28 -3.03
CA TRP A 144 8.31 -5.85 -4.19
C TRP A 144 8.61 -4.85 -5.30
N ARG A 145 7.96 -3.69 -5.28
CA ARG A 145 8.05 -2.64 -6.31
C ARG A 145 7.64 -3.08 -7.73
N MET A 146 7.16 -4.31 -7.87
CA MET A 146 6.67 -4.90 -9.11
C MET A 146 5.52 -5.84 -8.76
N GLY A 147 4.55 -5.93 -9.66
CA GLY A 147 3.32 -6.68 -9.41
C GLY A 147 2.50 -6.11 -8.25
N VAL A 148 1.37 -6.76 -7.97
CA VAL A 148 0.55 -6.51 -6.79
C VAL A 148 0.50 -7.78 -5.97
N GLU A 149 0.58 -7.63 -4.66
CA GLU A 149 0.40 -8.69 -3.68
C GLU A 149 -0.80 -8.40 -2.78
N GLU A 150 -1.35 -9.46 -2.21
CA GLU A 150 -2.29 -9.40 -1.10
C GLU A 150 -1.54 -9.78 0.19
N VAL A 151 -1.65 -8.92 1.19
CA VAL A 151 -0.99 -9.06 2.48
C VAL A 151 -2.05 -9.25 3.56
N ASP A 152 -2.01 -10.38 4.26
CA ASP A 152 -2.77 -10.57 5.51
C ASP A 152 -2.12 -9.71 6.61
N LEU A 153 -2.88 -8.80 7.23
CA LEU A 153 -2.41 -7.90 8.29
C LEU A 153 -2.55 -8.48 9.71
N GLY A 154 -2.89 -9.76 9.82
CA GLY A 154 -2.78 -10.53 11.05
C GLY A 154 -1.33 -10.65 11.56
N PRO A 155 -1.16 -11.26 12.76
CA PRO A 155 0.16 -11.58 13.27
C PRO A 155 0.99 -12.38 12.26
N ALA A 156 2.24 -11.98 12.03
CA ALA A 156 3.19 -12.70 11.18
C ALA A 156 4.22 -13.46 12.04
N LEU A 157 5.00 -14.33 11.42
CA LEU A 157 6.04 -15.09 12.13
C LEU A 157 7.20 -14.17 12.51
N SER A 158 7.84 -14.40 13.65
CA SER A 158 9.13 -13.75 13.93
C SER A 158 10.17 -14.21 12.90
N PHE A 159 10.96 -13.27 12.39
CA PHE A 159 12.00 -13.56 11.39
C PHE A 159 12.93 -14.70 11.83
N GLU A 160 13.25 -14.81 13.12
CA GLU A 160 14.13 -15.88 13.63
C GLU A 160 13.54 -17.28 13.58
N ARG A 161 12.22 -17.39 13.35
CA ARG A 161 11.52 -18.67 13.33
C ARG A 161 11.29 -19.23 11.94
N VAL A 162 11.62 -18.49 10.88
CA VAL A 162 11.40 -18.95 9.52
C VAL A 162 12.62 -19.70 8.97
N PRO A 163 12.42 -20.79 8.19
CA PRO A 163 13.50 -21.45 7.45
C PRO A 163 14.19 -20.52 6.42
N PRO A 164 15.31 -20.95 5.84
CA PRO A 164 15.90 -20.29 4.68
C PRO A 164 14.88 -20.12 3.54
N GLY A 165 14.99 -19.03 2.78
CA GLY A 165 14.04 -18.72 1.70
C GLY A 165 13.68 -17.23 1.62
N TRP A 166 12.80 -16.89 0.68
CA TRP A 166 12.29 -15.53 0.54
C TRP A 166 11.43 -15.12 1.73
N TYR A 167 11.58 -13.87 2.17
CA TYR A 167 10.73 -13.29 3.19
C TYR A 167 10.22 -11.92 2.77
N ALA A 168 9.04 -11.57 3.29
CA ALA A 168 8.45 -10.26 3.14
C ALA A 168 7.97 -9.77 4.52
N CYS A 169 8.55 -8.67 4.99
CA CYS A 169 8.37 -8.19 6.34
C CYS A 169 7.29 -7.11 6.44
N ARG A 170 6.63 -7.00 7.61
CA ARG A 170 5.70 -5.90 7.94
C ARG A 170 6.34 -4.51 7.92
N CYS A 171 7.66 -4.40 8.07
CA CYS A 171 8.36 -3.14 7.85
C CYS A 171 8.50 -2.78 6.35
N GLY A 172 8.05 -3.65 5.45
CA GLY A 172 8.16 -3.49 4.00
C GLY A 172 9.55 -3.80 3.45
N ALA A 173 10.39 -4.51 4.19
CA ALA A 173 11.61 -5.09 3.66
C ALA A 173 11.30 -6.47 3.06
N VAL A 174 11.91 -6.79 1.94
CA VAL A 174 11.91 -8.13 1.34
C VAL A 174 13.35 -8.59 1.20
N GLY A 175 13.57 -9.89 1.21
CA GLY A 175 14.89 -10.46 0.97
C GLY A 175 14.92 -11.96 1.08
N PHE A 176 16.12 -12.51 1.11
CA PHE A 176 16.34 -13.95 1.25
C PHE A 176 17.03 -14.23 2.59
N ARG A 177 16.48 -15.15 3.38
CA ARG A 177 17.15 -15.68 4.57
C ARG A 177 18.07 -16.80 4.13
N GLU A 178 19.37 -16.61 4.31
CA GLU A 178 20.38 -17.61 3.98
C GLU A 178 20.35 -18.80 4.94
N GLY A 179 20.88 -19.92 4.48
CA GLY A 179 21.05 -21.13 5.29
C GLY A 179 21.78 -22.22 4.50
N PRO A 180 21.90 -23.42 5.09
CA PRO A 180 22.58 -24.54 4.43
C PRO A 180 21.93 -24.87 3.07
N PRO A 181 22.70 -25.08 1.98
CA PRO A 181 22.15 -25.33 0.64
C PRO A 181 21.15 -26.49 0.58
N GLU A 182 21.33 -27.52 1.42
CA GLU A 182 20.44 -28.67 1.52
C GLU A 182 19.02 -28.34 2.01
N GLN A 183 18.81 -27.14 2.58
CA GLN A 183 17.50 -26.65 3.01
C GLN A 183 16.80 -25.79 1.95
N ILE A 184 17.49 -25.50 0.83
CA ILE A 184 16.97 -24.65 -0.25
C ILE A 184 16.61 -25.55 -1.42
N ASP A 185 15.38 -26.06 -1.41
CA ASP A 185 14.79 -26.80 -2.53
C ASP A 185 13.93 -25.87 -3.41
N ALA A 186 13.36 -26.42 -4.49
CA ALA A 186 12.48 -25.66 -5.38
C ALA A 186 11.27 -25.07 -4.63
N ALA A 187 10.72 -25.79 -3.65
CA ALA A 187 9.59 -25.31 -2.86
C ALA A 187 9.97 -24.13 -1.94
N ALA A 188 11.21 -24.11 -1.43
CA ALA A 188 11.75 -23.00 -0.65
C ALA A 188 11.95 -21.74 -1.51
N LEU A 189 12.30 -21.90 -2.79
CA LEU A 189 12.46 -20.78 -3.73
C LEU A 189 11.11 -20.16 -4.15
N GLU A 190 10.03 -20.94 -4.18
CA GLU A 190 8.69 -20.45 -4.50
C GLU A 190 7.94 -19.86 -3.29
N ARG A 191 8.34 -20.25 -2.08
CA ARG A 191 7.68 -19.82 -0.84
C ARG A 191 8.18 -18.47 -0.36
N ILE A 192 7.23 -17.58 -0.05
CA ILE A 192 7.49 -16.31 0.63
C ILE A 192 7.00 -16.41 2.07
N TRP A 193 7.89 -16.15 3.03
CA TRP A 193 7.55 -16.08 4.45
C TRP A 193 7.10 -14.66 4.84
N GLU A 194 5.87 -14.53 5.34
CA GLU A 194 5.38 -13.30 5.96
C GLU A 194 5.95 -13.17 7.39
N VAL A 195 6.77 -12.14 7.61
CA VAL A 195 7.53 -11.99 8.86
C VAL A 195 7.37 -10.63 9.54
N GLU A 196 7.61 -10.62 10.84
CA GLU A 196 7.88 -9.44 11.66
C GLU A 196 9.34 -9.49 12.16
N GLU A 197 9.85 -8.36 12.66
CA GLU A 197 11.15 -8.32 13.35
C GLU A 197 12.37 -8.71 12.48
N CYS A 198 12.30 -8.52 11.16
CA CYS A 198 13.47 -8.76 10.31
C CYS A 198 14.63 -7.80 10.63
N PRO A 199 15.88 -8.07 10.18
CA PRO A 199 17.04 -7.23 10.47
C PRO A 199 16.87 -5.75 10.08
N ALA A 200 16.07 -5.47 9.05
CA ALA A 200 15.76 -4.11 8.63
C ALA A 200 14.76 -3.38 9.55
N CYS A 201 14.04 -4.07 10.44
CA CYS A 201 13.11 -3.44 11.38
C CYS A 201 13.83 -2.57 12.42
N GLY A 202 15.05 -2.94 12.81
CA GLY A 202 15.90 -2.16 13.70
C GLY A 202 16.74 -1.09 12.98
N PHE A 203 16.74 -1.08 11.65
CA PHE A 203 17.57 -0.19 10.85
C PHE A 203 16.79 1.08 10.46
N THR A 204 17.26 2.24 10.90
CA THR A 204 16.65 3.55 10.57
C THR A 204 17.25 4.21 9.33
N GLY A 205 18.11 3.52 8.57
CA GLY A 205 18.75 4.04 7.36
C GLY A 205 17.98 3.72 6.06
N PRO A 206 18.36 4.34 4.92
CA PRO A 206 17.69 4.13 3.64
C PRO A 206 17.85 2.67 3.17
N LYS A 207 16.72 2.03 2.81
CA LYS A 207 16.69 0.66 2.28
C LYS A 207 17.39 0.62 0.92
N VAL A 208 18.58 0.00 0.87
CA VAL A 208 19.28 -0.27 -0.38
C VAL A 208 18.47 -1.32 -1.16
N PRO A 209 18.19 -1.12 -2.45
CA PRO A 209 17.56 -2.15 -3.26
C PRO A 209 18.45 -3.39 -3.31
N LEU A 210 17.87 -4.58 -3.20
CA LEU A 210 18.56 -5.80 -3.63
C LEU A 210 18.83 -5.63 -5.14
N ALA A 211 20.10 -5.72 -5.52
CA ALA A 211 20.48 -5.76 -6.93
C ALA A 211 19.89 -7.04 -7.54
N GLY A 212 19.15 -6.88 -8.64
CA GLY A 212 18.67 -7.99 -9.46
C GLY A 212 19.79 -8.66 -10.23
#